data_AF-A0A6H2NPG5-F1
#
_entry.id   AF-A0A6H2NPG5-F1
#
_cell.length_a   1.000
_cell.length_b   1.000
_cell.length_c   1.000
_cell.angle_alpha   90.00
_cell.angle_beta   90.00
_cell.angle_gamma   90.00
#
_symmetry.space_group_name_H-M   'P 1'
#
loop_
_entity.id
_entity.type
_entity.pdbx_description
1 polymer ?
#
loop_
_entity_poly.entity_id
_entity_poly.type
_entity_poly.pdbx_seq_one_letter_code
_entity_poly.pdbx_strand_id
1 'polypeptide(L)' 'MRDLRFVVDTNALISSVLIAASVPYLAVQKARQTGILLFSEATFEPPNRVLLRDKGPVF' A
#
# COMPACT_ATOMS: atom_id res chain seq x y z
N MET A 1 16.97 -15.22 14.89
CA MET A 1 15.60 -14.74 15.16
C MET A 1 14.83 -14.83 13.85
N ARG A 2 13.55 -15.20 13.86
CA ARG A 2 12.76 -15.20 12.61
C ARG A 2 12.38 -13.74 12.31
N ASP A 3 12.80 -13.23 11.16
CA ASP A 3 12.40 -11.89 10.72
C ASP A 3 10.87 -11.83 10.60
N LEU A 4 10.25 -10.85 11.24
CA LEU A 4 8.80 -10.64 11.15
C LEU A 4 8.42 -10.30 9.70
N ARG A 5 7.35 -10.91 9.20
CA ARG A 5 6.87 -10.71 7.82
C ARG A 5 5.44 -10.21 7.86
N PHE A 6 5.16 -9.13 7.13
CA PHE A 6 3.85 -8.48 7.13
C PHE A 6 3.29 -8.45 5.72
N VAL A 7 2.06 -8.92 5.56
CA VAL A 7 1.26 -8.71 4.34
C VAL A 7 0.36 -7.51 4.61
N VAL A 8 0.39 -6.53 3.70
CA VAL A 8 -0.40 -5.30 3.81
C VAL A 8 -1.55 -5.38 2.82
N ASP A 9 -2.77 -5.14 3.31
CA ASP A 9 -3.95 -5.00 2.45
C ASP A 9 -3.79 -3.84 1.45
N THR A 10 -4.31 -3.99 0.25
CA THR A 10 -4.20 -2.97 -0.82
C THR A 10 -4.76 -1.61 -0.39
N ASN A 11 -5.88 -1.56 0.34
CA ASN A 11 -6.44 -0.30 0.81
C ASN A 11 -5.60 0.32 1.92
N ALA A 12 -5.02 -0.50 2.80
CA ALA A 12 -4.09 -0.02 3.82
C ALA A 12 -2.83 0.57 3.17
N LEU A 13 -2.29 -0.09 2.14
CA LEU A 13 -1.16 0.41 1.36
C LEU A 13 -1.50 1.71 0.64
N ILE A 14 -2.59 1.77 -0.12
CA ILE A 14 -3.01 2.99 -0.84
C ILE A 14 -3.28 4.13 0.14
N SER A 15 -4.02 3.87 1.22
CA SER A 15 -4.31 4.89 2.24
C SER A 15 -3.04 5.40 2.92
N SER A 16 -2.05 4.53 3.15
CA SER A 16 -0.76 4.92 3.71
C SER A 16 0.02 5.89 2.80
N VAL A 17 -0.16 5.78 1.49
CA VAL A 17 0.50 6.65 0.50
C VAL A 17 -0.26 7.97 0.34
N LEU A 18 -1.59 7.92 0.26
CA LEU A 18 -2.41 9.09 -0.05
C LEU A 18 -2.72 9.98 1.16
N ILE A 19 -2.73 9.43 2.38
CA ILE A 19 -3.13 10.15 3.59
C ILE A 19 -2.00 10.07 4.62
N ALA A 20 -1.17 11.11 4.64
CA ALA A 20 -0.08 11.25 5.61
C ALA A 20 -0.61 11.21 7.06
N ALA A 21 0.18 10.64 7.97
CA ALA A 21 -0.13 10.51 9.40
C ALA A 21 -1.44 9.76 9.74
N SER A 22 -2.11 9.13 8.77
CA SER A 22 -3.26 8.26 9.02
C SER A 22 -2.88 6.99 9.78
N VAL A 23 -3.86 6.28 10.35
CA VAL A 23 -3.62 4.99 11.01
C VAL A 23 -2.96 3.97 10.07
N PRO A 24 -3.38 3.80 8.80
CA PRO A 24 -2.67 2.97 7.84
C PRO A 24 -1.23 3.42 7.58
N TYR A 25 -0.97 4.73 7.49
CA TYR A 25 0.40 5.26 7.37
C TYR A 25 1.27 4.82 8.55
N LEU A 26 0.80 5.06 9.78
CA LEU A 26 1.55 4.71 10.99
C LEU A 26 1.77 3.19 11.10
N ALA A 27 0.77 2.40 10.74
CA ALA A 27 0.86 0.93 10.73
C ALA A 27 1.91 0.42 9.74
N VAL A 28 1.89 0.92 8.50
CA VAL A 28 2.86 0.55 7.45
C VAL A 28 4.28 0.98 7.83
N GLN A 29 4.44 2.19 8.39
CA GLN A 29 5.75 2.66 8.88
C GLN A 29 6.28 1.76 10.00
N LYS A 30 5.41 1.38 10.96
CA LYS A 30 5.81 0.50 12.05
C LYS A 30 6.22 -0.88 11.54
N ALA A 31 5.44 -1.49 10.65
CA ALA A 31 5.75 -2.78 10.05
C ALA A 31 7.08 -2.76 9.26
N ARG A 32 7.37 -1.66 8.56
CA ARG A 32 8.65 -1.46 7.86
C ARG A 32 9.84 -1.36 8.81
N GLN A 33 9.64 -0.79 10.01
CA GLN A 33 10.70 -0.67 11.03
C GLN A 33 10.95 -1.97 11.78
N THR A 34 9.96 -2.87 11.85
CA THR A 34 10.03 -4.08 12.69
C THR A 34 10.21 -5.37 11.90
N GLY A 35 10.18 -5.32 10.57
CA GLY A 35 10.34 -6.52 9.74
C GLY A 35 10.28 -6.25 8.24
N ILE A 36 9.89 -7.28 7.49
CA ILE A 36 9.86 -7.30 6.02
C ILE A 36 8.41 -7.17 5.55
N LEU A 37 8.15 -6.18 4.70
CA LEU A 37 6.87 -6.07 4.01
C LEU A 37 6.86 -7.01 2.80
N LEU A 38 5.79 -7.80 2.70
CA LEU A 38 5.53 -8.70 1.58
C LEU A 38 4.36 -8.16 0.78
N PHE A 39 4.53 -8.15 -0.53
CA PHE A 39 3.51 -7.77 -1.49
C PHE A 39 3.41 -8.89 -2.52
N SER A 40 2.19 -9.23 -2.92
CA SER A 40 2.00 -10.10 -4.08
C SER A 40 2.01 -9.25 -5.35
N GLU A 41 2.35 -9.83 -6.51
CA GLU A 41 2.18 -9.11 -7.78
C GLU A 41 0.74 -8.65 -7.99
N ALA A 42 -0.23 -9.48 -7.59
CA ALA A 42 -1.66 -9.16 -7.61
C ALA A 42 -2.04 -7.97 -6.72
N THR A 43 -1.22 -7.60 -5.73
CA THR A 43 -1.42 -6.39 -4.92
C THR A 43 -1.18 -5.11 -5.73
N PHE A 44 -0.32 -5.16 -6.77
CA PHE A 44 0.04 -4.02 -7.61
C PHE A 44 -0.76 -3.93 -8.93
N GLU A 45 -1.43 -4.99 -9.36
CA GLU A 45 -2.34 -4.94 -10.52
C GLU A 45 -3.50 -3.93 -10.35
N PRO A 46 -4.26 -3.92 -9.23
CA PRO A 46 -5.36 -2.99 -9.04
C PRO A 46 -4.92 -1.51 -8.97
N PRO A 47 -3.87 -1.14 -8.21
CA PRO A 47 -3.37 0.23 -8.17
C PRO A 47 -2.90 0.71 -9.54
N ASN A 48 -2.21 -0.11 -10.34
CA ASN A 48 -1.76 0.31 -11.67
C ASN A 48 -2.94 0.68 -12.57
N ARG A 49 -4.03 -0.10 -12.56
CA ARG A 49 -5.23 0.20 -13.35
C ARG A 49 -6.02 1.40 -12.86
N VAL A 50 -5.94 1.76 -11.57
CA VAL A 50 -6.72 2.86 -10.98
C VAL A 50 -5.92 4.16 -10.92
N LEU A 51 -4.65 4.10 -10.52
CA LEU A 51 -3.76 5.26 -10.41
C LEU A 51 -3.24 5.73 -11.78
N LEU A 52 -3.03 4.81 -12.72
CA LEU A 52 -2.65 5.15 -14.10
C LEU A 52 -3.86 5.19 -15.05
N ARG A 53 -5.08 5.14 -14.50
CA ARG A 53 -6.28 5.30 -15.32
C ARG A 53 -6.28 6.71 -15.87
N ASP A 54 -6.23 6.81 -17.18
CA ASP A 54 -6.48 8.07 -17.87
C ASP A 54 -7.90 8.52 -17.52
N LYS A 55 -8.01 9.63 -16.79
CA LYS A 55 -9.31 10.30 -16.60
C LYS A 55 -9.58 11.01 -17.91
N GLY A 56 -10.10 10.25 -18.88
CA GLY A 56 -10.51 10.80 -20.17
C GLY A 56 -11.34 12.08 -19.98
N PRO A 57 -11.34 12.99 -20.97
CA PRO A 57 -11.93 14.31 -20.83
C PRO A 57 -13.36 14.21 -20.31
N VAL A 58 -13.62 14.96 -19.24
CA VAL A 58 -14.98 15.21 -18.76
C VAL A 58 -15.62 16.14 -19.79
N PHE A 59 -16.41 15.57 -20.69
CA PHE A 59 -17.29 16.33 -21.59
C PHE A 59 -18.57 16.73 -20.85
#